data_AF-A0A537HFL1-F1
#
_entry.id   AF-A0A537HFL1-F1
#
_cell.length_a   1.000
_cell.length_b   1.000
_cell.length_c   1.000
_cell.angle_alpha   90.00
_cell.angle_beta   90.00
_cell.angle_gamma   90.00
#
_symmetry.space_group_name_H-M   'P 1'
#
loop_
_entity.id
_entity.type
_entity.pdbx_description
1 polymer ?
#
loop_
_entity_poly.entity_id
_entity_poly.type
_entity_poly.pdbx_seq_one_letter_code
_entity_poly.pdbx_strand_id
1 'polypeptide(L)'
;MKLRLYSIVIIAVLTLVLPAVFLRGTLPQQTATEIDGLSQFASMQGVSLGPVIWREGFDNASTWALSGSIPAILQVNNSLSLKIVFPSRTTAQAISIFHNVSLPLDQGPIVTLGLQVSGGISYGVRFWGVTASNKPFSAWHEGSTLQHRRGLGIFETVSANLVSESSIPNPTLSLAGARITRIALYLEAAPLVSGTFSMHVSNLRANSVLMTKASSNEVSGNFTVLVADLGPSIATQKLYQVFVGLDIKGSTDLSYVPYFTTGAKVAAQGYTYVTKVATTYELALLSPLQINSSPLFAGNVHSSSLVVSAKTGEISFFRLNSISIRFFSTQSPRSASLDPTTSRDLVFYFFVFLFIIPAAMVALVVKVFKDEH
;
A
#
# COMPACT_ATOMS: atom_id res chain seq x y z
N MET A 1 -53.48 -7.84 -39.67
CA MET A 1 -52.76 -6.56 -39.46
C MET A 1 -51.68 -6.65 -38.37
N LYS A 2 -52.03 -6.92 -37.10
CA LYS A 2 -51.05 -7.02 -35.99
C LYS A 2 -49.88 -7.98 -36.27
N LEU A 3 -50.14 -9.16 -36.84
CA LEU A 3 -49.12 -10.19 -37.07
C LEU A 3 -47.98 -9.72 -38.00
N ARG A 4 -48.28 -8.94 -39.05
CA ARG A 4 -47.27 -8.47 -40.03
C ARG A 4 -46.37 -7.38 -39.45
N LEU A 5 -46.95 -6.48 -38.64
CA LEU A 5 -46.19 -5.44 -37.94
C LEU A 5 -45.24 -6.06 -36.90
N TYR A 6 -45.71 -7.07 -36.14
CA TYR A 6 -44.87 -7.80 -35.19
C TYR A 6 -43.70 -8.52 -35.87
N SER A 7 -43.91 -9.15 -37.03
CA SER A 7 -42.82 -9.80 -37.78
C SER A 7 -41.75 -8.80 -38.24
N ILE A 8 -42.15 -7.61 -38.69
CA ILE A 8 -41.21 -6.56 -39.13
C ILE A 8 -40.41 -6.02 -37.94
N VAL A 9 -41.06 -5.80 -36.78
CA VAL A 9 -40.38 -5.34 -35.56
C VAL A 9 -39.41 -6.41 -35.02
N ILE A 10 -39.80 -7.69 -35.06
CA ILE A 10 -38.93 -8.80 -34.64
C ILE A 10 -37.70 -8.89 -35.54
N ILE A 11 -37.87 -8.77 -36.86
CA ILE A 11 -36.75 -8.75 -37.81
C ILE A 11 -35.84 -7.56 -37.54
N ALA A 12 -36.41 -6.37 -37.28
CA ALA A 12 -35.65 -5.16 -36.95
C ALA A 12 -34.77 -5.36 -35.69
N VAL A 13 -35.36 -5.90 -34.62
CA VAL A 13 -34.66 -6.16 -33.36
C VAL A 13 -33.58 -7.22 -33.55
N LEU A 14 -33.86 -8.31 -34.27
CA LEU A 14 -32.87 -9.35 -34.57
C LEU A 14 -31.69 -8.81 -35.39
N THR A 15 -31.97 -7.99 -36.40
CA THR A 15 -30.91 -7.35 -37.19
C THR A 15 -30.05 -6.40 -36.36
N LEU A 16 -30.59 -5.71 -35.35
CA LEU A 16 -29.84 -4.81 -34.46
C LEU A 16 -29.03 -5.51 -33.37
N VAL A 17 -29.54 -6.62 -32.81
CA VAL A 17 -28.94 -7.28 -31.66
C VAL A 17 -27.83 -8.27 -32.04
N LEU A 18 -28.01 -9.05 -33.12
CA LEU A 18 -27.04 -10.05 -33.56
C LEU A 18 -25.63 -9.48 -33.85
N PRO A 19 -25.49 -8.32 -34.52
CA PRO A 19 -24.19 -7.68 -34.77
C PRO A 19 -23.48 -7.22 -33.49
N ALA A 20 -24.22 -6.64 -32.55
CA ALA A 20 -23.67 -6.10 -31.31
C ALA A 20 -23.09 -7.20 -30.42
N VAL A 21 -23.71 -8.39 -30.47
CA VAL A 21 -23.22 -9.60 -29.78
C VAL A 21 -22.01 -10.19 -30.50
N PHE A 22 -22.01 -10.24 -31.84
CA PHE A 22 -20.89 -10.76 -32.63
C PHE A 22 -19.62 -9.88 -32.50
N LEU A 23 -19.75 -8.55 -32.55
CA LEU A 23 -18.66 -7.59 -32.40
C LEU A 23 -18.00 -7.64 -31.01
N ARG A 24 -18.76 -7.97 -29.96
CA ARG A 24 -18.21 -8.21 -28.62
C ARG A 24 -17.38 -9.51 -28.55
N GLY A 25 -17.72 -10.51 -29.36
CA GLY A 25 -17.04 -11.80 -29.39
C GLY A 25 -15.75 -11.83 -30.22
N THR A 26 -15.60 -10.93 -31.20
CA THR A 26 -14.46 -10.94 -32.15
C THR A 26 -13.26 -10.11 -31.73
N LEU A 27 -13.38 -9.27 -30.70
CA LEU A 27 -12.26 -8.50 -30.15
C LEU A 27 -11.81 -9.12 -28.82
N PRO A 28 -10.65 -9.79 -28.74
CA PRO A 28 -10.11 -10.24 -27.46
C PRO A 28 -9.76 -9.01 -26.61
N GLN A 29 -10.66 -8.61 -25.71
CA GLN A 29 -10.39 -7.61 -24.69
C GLN A 29 -9.67 -8.27 -23.50
N GLN A 30 -8.42 -8.71 -23.70
CA GLN A 30 -7.53 -8.99 -22.58
C GLN A 30 -6.90 -7.68 -22.10
N THR A 31 -7.71 -6.84 -21.43
CA THR A 31 -7.27 -5.54 -20.91
C THR A 31 -6.56 -5.64 -19.55
N ALA A 32 -6.61 -6.80 -18.88
CA ALA A 32 -5.90 -7.06 -17.62
C ALA A 32 -5.47 -8.52 -17.50
N THR A 33 -4.30 -8.76 -16.94
CA THR A 33 -3.85 -10.09 -16.51
C THR A 33 -4.31 -10.30 -15.07
N GLU A 34 -4.95 -11.42 -14.77
CA GLU A 34 -5.40 -11.78 -13.42
C GLU A 34 -4.60 -12.98 -12.91
N ILE A 35 -4.09 -12.88 -11.69
CA ILE A 35 -3.37 -13.96 -11.00
C ILE A 35 -4.13 -14.28 -9.71
N ASP A 36 -4.44 -15.56 -9.52
CA ASP A 36 -4.92 -16.07 -8.24
C ASP A 36 -3.73 -16.19 -7.27
N GLY A 37 -3.67 -15.29 -6.28
CA GLY A 37 -2.57 -15.27 -5.31
C GLY A 37 -2.66 -16.39 -4.27
N LEU A 38 -3.78 -17.13 -4.16
CA LEU A 38 -3.83 -18.32 -3.30
C LEU A 38 -3.07 -19.51 -3.92
N SER A 39 -2.87 -19.52 -5.24
CA SER A 39 -2.10 -20.57 -5.92
C SER A 39 -0.64 -20.68 -5.44
N GLN A 40 -0.10 -19.62 -4.84
CA GLN A 40 1.26 -19.53 -4.30
C GLN A 40 1.29 -19.28 -2.79
N PHE A 41 0.16 -19.50 -2.10
CA PHE A 41 0.06 -19.30 -0.66
C PHE A 41 1.11 -20.13 0.08
N ALA A 42 1.95 -19.45 0.85
CA ALA A 42 3.06 -20.07 1.58
C ALA A 42 2.74 -20.22 3.08
N SER A 43 2.20 -19.18 3.72
CA SER A 43 1.86 -19.24 5.15
C SER A 43 0.89 -18.14 5.60
N MET A 44 0.20 -18.38 6.72
CA MET A 44 -0.54 -17.35 7.46
C MET A 44 0.14 -17.09 8.80
N GLN A 45 0.21 -15.84 9.21
CA GLN A 45 0.86 -15.44 10.46
C GLN A 45 0.03 -14.38 11.18
N GLY A 46 -0.30 -14.64 12.43
CA GLY A 46 -0.74 -13.62 13.38
C GLY A 46 0.46 -12.93 13.99
N VAL A 47 0.44 -11.60 14.01
CA VAL A 47 1.57 -10.77 14.40
C VAL A 47 1.14 -9.80 15.49
N SER A 48 1.92 -9.75 16.57
CA SER A 48 1.72 -8.87 17.72
C SER A 48 3.05 -8.29 18.20
N LEU A 49 2.99 -7.17 18.91
CA LEU A 49 4.17 -6.57 19.52
C LEU A 49 4.69 -7.48 20.63
N GLY A 50 5.98 -7.79 20.58
CA GLY A 50 6.66 -8.63 21.57
C GLY A 50 7.25 -7.85 22.75
N PRO A 51 8.04 -8.54 23.60
CA PRO A 51 8.71 -7.90 24.74
C PRO A 51 9.68 -6.80 24.29
N VAL A 52 9.98 -5.88 25.21
CA VAL A 52 11.00 -4.85 25.00
C VAL A 52 12.37 -5.52 25.00
N ILE A 53 13.12 -5.35 23.91
CA ILE A 53 14.49 -5.88 23.74
C ILE A 53 15.56 -4.81 23.95
N TRP A 54 15.18 -3.54 23.89
CA TRP A 54 16.06 -2.41 24.17
C TRP A 54 15.24 -1.20 24.60
N ARG A 55 15.77 -0.37 25.50
CA ARG A 55 15.15 0.87 25.96
C ARG A 55 16.23 1.89 26.28
N GLU A 56 16.03 3.12 25.84
CA GLU A 56 16.82 4.26 26.27
C GLU A 56 16.32 4.78 27.62
N GLY A 57 17.24 4.91 28.58
CA GLY A 57 16.96 5.46 29.91
C GLY A 57 16.99 6.98 29.96
N PHE A 58 17.71 7.63 29.03
CA PHE A 58 17.99 9.07 29.06
C PHE A 58 18.73 9.50 30.34
N ASP A 59 19.70 8.68 30.76
CA ASP A 59 20.49 8.88 31.97
C ASP A 59 21.86 9.50 31.69
N ASN A 60 22.34 9.41 30.44
CA ASN A 60 23.69 9.81 30.07
C ASN A 60 23.71 10.66 28.80
N ALA A 61 24.04 11.94 28.94
CA ALA A 61 24.14 12.86 27.82
C ALA A 61 25.27 12.53 26.83
N SER A 62 26.34 11.85 27.27
CA SER A 62 27.52 11.57 26.42
C SER A 62 27.26 10.50 25.35
N THR A 63 26.17 9.74 25.46
CA THR A 63 25.73 8.78 24.43
C THR A 63 25.01 9.47 23.27
N TRP A 64 24.70 10.76 23.40
CA TRP A 64 24.05 11.57 22.40
C TRP A 64 25.03 12.56 21.77
N ALA A 65 25.05 12.63 20.45
CA ALA A 65 25.89 13.55 19.71
C ALA A 65 25.04 14.52 18.88
N LEU A 66 25.27 15.81 19.02
CA LEU A 66 24.63 16.86 18.23
C LEU A 66 25.43 17.11 16.94
N SER A 67 24.73 17.33 15.83
CA SER A 67 25.32 17.66 14.54
C SER A 67 25.29 19.17 14.26
N GLY A 68 26.20 19.64 13.41
CA GLY A 68 26.15 21.00 12.87
C GLY A 68 26.59 22.11 13.82
N SER A 69 26.45 23.35 13.35
CA SER A 69 26.89 24.58 14.04
C SER A 69 25.74 25.49 14.43
N ILE A 70 24.49 25.05 14.26
CA ILE A 70 23.31 25.83 14.62
C ILE A 70 23.23 25.92 16.15
N PRO A 71 23.02 27.11 16.74
CA PRO A 71 22.91 27.25 18.19
C PRO A 71 21.82 26.36 18.77
N ALA A 72 22.24 25.37 19.56
CA ALA A 72 21.35 24.40 20.16
C ALA A 72 21.86 23.93 21.52
N ILE A 73 20.92 23.58 22.39
CA ILE A 73 21.14 23.07 23.73
C ILE A 73 20.48 21.70 23.78
N LEU A 74 21.28 20.67 24.03
CA LEU A 74 20.83 19.31 24.25
C LEU A 74 20.88 19.00 25.74
N GLN A 75 19.77 18.54 26.30
CA GLN A 75 19.65 18.15 27.70
C GLN A 75 19.12 16.73 27.78
N VAL A 76 19.69 15.95 28.70
CA VAL A 76 19.31 14.56 28.95
C VAL A 76 19.03 14.44 30.45
N ASN A 77 17.77 14.17 30.80
CA ASN A 77 17.31 13.98 32.17
C ASN A 77 15.97 13.23 32.16
N ASN A 78 16.01 11.89 32.22
CA ASN A 78 14.85 10.98 32.06
C ASN A 78 14.06 11.15 30.74
N SER A 79 14.50 12.06 29.90
CA SER A 79 14.00 12.43 28.58
C SER A 79 15.11 13.18 27.85
N LEU A 80 15.02 13.24 26.52
CA LEU A 80 15.90 14.04 25.69
C LEU A 80 15.18 15.32 25.30
N SER A 81 15.78 16.47 25.60
CA SER A 81 15.25 17.78 25.25
C SER A 81 16.27 18.52 24.40
N LEU A 82 15.89 18.87 23.18
CA LEU A 82 16.66 19.70 22.27
C LEU A 82 15.95 21.05 22.14
N LYS A 83 16.65 22.14 22.47
CA LYS A 83 16.22 23.51 22.17
C LYS A 83 17.16 24.10 21.14
N ILE A 84 16.62 24.62 20.04
CA ILE A 84 17.39 25.15 18.91
C ILE A 84 16.91 26.55 18.52
N VAL A 85 17.82 27.38 18.03
CA VAL A 85 17.50 28.68 17.42
C VAL A 85 17.89 28.65 15.95
N PHE A 86 16.90 28.56 15.06
CA PHE A 86 17.14 28.66 13.61
C PHE A 86 17.22 30.15 13.21
N PRO A 87 18.35 30.61 12.66
CA PRO A 87 18.43 31.95 12.09
C PRO A 87 17.64 32.01 10.77
N SER A 88 17.16 33.20 10.38
CA SER A 88 16.52 33.36 9.08
C SER A 88 17.54 33.19 7.95
N ARG A 89 17.30 32.22 7.07
CA ARG A 89 18.11 31.94 5.88
C ARG A 89 17.24 31.64 4.68
N THR A 90 17.71 31.96 3.48
CA THR A 90 17.03 31.66 2.22
C THR A 90 17.13 30.18 1.81
N THR A 91 17.90 29.38 2.54
CA THR A 91 18.06 27.94 2.32
C THR A 91 17.51 27.15 3.51
N ALA A 92 17.09 25.91 3.26
CA ALA A 92 16.66 25.00 4.32
C ALA A 92 17.82 24.70 5.28
N GLN A 93 17.48 24.54 6.55
CA GLN A 93 18.43 24.25 7.61
C GLN A 93 18.00 23.01 8.38
N ALA A 94 18.94 22.20 8.84
CA ALA A 94 18.63 21.06 9.68
C ALA A 94 19.71 20.85 10.74
N ILE A 95 19.28 20.28 11.87
CA ILE A 95 20.15 19.76 12.92
C ILE A 95 19.78 18.32 13.19
N SER A 96 20.73 17.50 13.64
CA SER A 96 20.45 16.12 14.03
C SER A 96 21.10 15.80 15.36
N ILE A 97 20.43 14.95 16.14
CA ILE A 97 20.98 14.31 17.32
C ILE A 97 21.08 12.82 17.04
N PHE A 98 22.24 12.26 17.33
CA PHE A 98 22.57 10.86 17.07
C PHE A 98 22.71 10.10 18.37
N HIS A 99 22.29 8.84 18.34
CA HIS A 99 22.49 7.89 19.42
C HIS A 99 22.93 6.55 18.85
N ASN A 100 23.96 5.96 19.45
CA ASN A 100 24.46 4.65 19.05
C ASN A 100 23.64 3.56 19.73
N VAL A 101 23.23 2.56 18.95
CA VAL A 101 22.44 1.42 19.42
C VAL A 101 23.02 0.13 18.85
N SER A 102 22.48 -1.02 19.28
CA SER A 102 22.77 -2.30 18.63
C SER A 102 21.49 -3.11 18.59
N LEU A 103 20.66 -2.86 17.58
CA LEU A 103 19.36 -3.53 17.41
C LEU A 103 19.47 -4.58 16.29
N PRO A 104 19.43 -5.88 16.61
CA PRO A 104 19.60 -6.94 15.64
C PRO A 104 18.35 -7.05 14.74
N LEU A 105 18.53 -7.03 13.42
CA LEU A 105 17.42 -7.00 12.46
C LEU A 105 16.70 -8.35 12.31
N ASP A 106 17.37 -9.45 12.62
CA ASP A 106 16.79 -10.80 12.61
C ASP A 106 15.71 -11.03 13.69
N GLN A 107 15.66 -10.18 14.72
CA GLN A 107 14.59 -10.16 15.73
C GLN A 107 13.36 -9.32 15.33
N GLY A 108 13.40 -8.68 14.16
CA GLY A 108 12.32 -7.81 13.68
C GLY A 108 12.06 -6.57 14.55
N PRO A 109 13.08 -5.78 14.97
CA PRO A 109 12.88 -4.74 15.96
C PRO A 109 11.90 -3.67 15.47
N ILE A 110 10.87 -3.43 16.29
CA ILE A 110 9.94 -2.30 16.15
C ILE A 110 10.37 -1.22 17.13
N VAL A 111 10.89 -0.11 16.61
CA VAL A 111 11.24 1.06 17.42
C VAL A 111 9.98 1.88 17.67
N THR A 112 9.79 2.32 18.91
CA THR A 112 8.74 3.26 19.30
C THR A 112 9.37 4.39 20.09
N LEU A 113 8.93 5.63 19.83
CA LEU A 113 9.34 6.81 20.57
C LEU A 113 8.17 7.78 20.74
N GLY A 114 8.10 8.38 21.93
CA GLY A 114 7.22 9.50 22.21
C GLY A 114 7.94 10.80 21.86
N LEU A 115 7.28 11.67 21.09
CA LEU A 115 7.85 12.91 20.58
C LEU A 115 6.89 14.07 20.82
N GLN A 116 7.44 15.24 21.13
CA GLN A 116 6.74 16.51 21.07
C GLN A 116 7.67 17.52 20.41
N VAL A 117 7.28 18.03 19.24
CA VAL A 117 8.07 18.98 18.45
C VAL A 117 7.27 20.26 18.26
N SER A 118 7.92 21.41 18.45
CA SER A 118 7.31 22.73 18.27
C SER A 118 6.64 22.90 16.91
N GLY A 119 5.57 23.70 16.86
CA GLY A 119 4.89 24.08 15.63
C GLY A 119 5.77 24.90 14.68
N GLY A 120 5.53 24.77 13.37
CA GLY A 120 6.18 25.62 12.34
C GLY A 120 7.55 25.11 11.85
N ILE A 121 8.02 23.97 12.35
CA ILE A 121 9.19 23.24 11.87
C ILE A 121 8.82 21.79 11.53
N SER A 122 9.69 21.12 10.79
CA SER A 122 9.55 19.69 10.50
C SER A 122 10.60 18.89 11.25
N TYR A 123 10.37 17.59 11.38
CA TYR A 123 11.28 16.67 12.02
C TYR A 123 11.27 15.31 11.33
N GLY A 124 12.24 14.46 11.68
CA GLY A 124 12.16 13.06 11.29
C GLY A 124 13.12 12.17 12.05
N VAL A 125 13.02 10.88 11.74
CA VAL A 125 13.83 9.81 12.33
C VAL A 125 14.53 9.06 11.21
N ARG A 126 15.83 8.80 11.37
CA ARG A 126 16.63 8.02 10.43
C ARG A 126 17.44 6.96 11.15
N PHE A 127 17.66 5.85 10.47
CA PHE A 127 18.44 4.73 11.00
C PHE A 127 19.59 4.38 10.06
N TRP A 128 20.67 3.89 10.64
CA TRP A 128 21.80 3.29 9.91
C TRP A 128 22.20 2.01 10.59
N GLY A 129 22.69 1.07 9.80
CA GLY A 129 23.10 -0.23 10.28
C GLY A 129 24.34 -0.74 9.59
N VAL A 130 24.72 -1.95 9.99
CA VAL A 130 25.81 -2.70 9.38
C VAL A 130 25.37 -4.13 9.12
N THR A 131 25.83 -4.72 8.02
CA THR A 131 25.65 -6.14 7.72
C THR A 131 26.44 -7.02 8.69
N ALA A 132 26.26 -8.34 8.63
CA ALA A 132 27.09 -9.29 9.36
C ALA A 132 28.60 -9.12 9.06
N SER A 133 28.95 -8.68 7.85
CA SER A 133 30.32 -8.34 7.43
C SER A 133 30.76 -6.91 7.76
N ASN A 134 30.03 -6.21 8.63
CA ASN A 134 30.24 -4.80 9.02
C ASN A 134 30.18 -3.78 7.87
N LYS A 135 29.58 -4.13 6.73
CA LYS A 135 29.35 -3.16 5.65
C LYS A 135 28.21 -2.21 6.05
N PRO A 136 28.40 -0.89 6.02
CA PRO A 136 27.35 0.06 6.40
C PRO A 136 26.20 0.08 5.39
N PHE A 137 24.99 0.32 5.88
CA PHE A 137 23.81 0.60 5.06
C PHE A 137 22.91 1.66 5.72
N SER A 138 22.11 2.34 4.89
CA SER A 138 21.07 3.26 5.36
C SER A 138 19.75 2.53 5.50
N ALA A 139 19.06 2.73 6.62
CA ALA A 139 17.73 2.21 6.90
C ALA A 139 16.73 3.37 6.96
N TRP A 140 16.63 4.07 5.83
CA TRP A 140 15.68 5.15 5.57
C TRP A 140 15.53 5.30 4.06
N HIS A 141 14.39 5.81 3.62
CA HIS A 141 14.12 6.06 2.21
C HIS A 141 13.19 7.25 2.02
N GLU A 142 13.30 7.90 0.86
CA GLU A 142 12.36 8.94 0.45
C GLU A 142 10.92 8.43 0.45
N GLY A 143 10.01 9.24 0.97
CA GLY A 143 8.60 8.86 1.17
C GLY A 143 8.32 8.02 2.41
N SER A 144 9.31 7.71 3.26
CA SER A 144 9.04 7.13 4.58
C SER A 144 8.22 8.12 5.42
N THR A 145 7.23 7.59 6.15
CA THR A 145 6.40 8.39 7.08
C THR A 145 7.20 8.96 8.25
N LEU A 146 8.44 8.50 8.45
CA LEU A 146 9.35 8.99 9.49
C LEU A 146 10.08 10.27 9.08
N GLN A 147 10.00 10.70 7.82
CA GLN A 147 10.69 11.86 7.31
C GLN A 147 9.76 13.06 7.17
N HIS A 148 10.32 14.26 7.36
CA HIS A 148 9.67 15.54 7.09
C HIS A 148 8.30 15.72 7.77
N ARG A 149 8.13 15.08 8.94
CA ARG A 149 6.91 15.13 9.75
C ARG A 149 6.75 16.55 10.29
N ARG A 150 5.53 17.07 10.26
CA ARG A 150 5.26 18.43 10.76
C ARG A 150 5.26 18.42 12.29
N GLY A 151 6.00 19.32 12.90
CA GLY A 151 5.88 19.63 14.32
C GLY A 151 4.53 20.32 14.58
N LEU A 152 3.77 19.80 15.54
CA LEU A 152 2.42 20.29 15.86
C LEU A 152 2.32 20.90 17.26
N GLY A 153 3.40 20.86 18.05
CA GLY A 153 3.40 21.27 19.46
C GLY A 153 2.72 20.29 20.42
N ILE A 154 2.11 19.22 19.90
CA ILE A 154 1.44 18.18 20.68
C ILE A 154 2.29 16.92 20.74
N PHE A 155 2.05 16.11 21.78
CA PHE A 155 2.70 14.82 21.93
C PHE A 155 2.15 13.81 20.93
N GLU A 156 3.03 13.02 20.32
CA GLU A 156 2.69 11.90 19.45
C GLU A 156 3.61 10.70 19.71
N THR A 157 3.13 9.51 19.36
CA THR A 157 3.93 8.29 19.37
C THR A 157 4.24 7.89 17.94
N VAL A 158 5.54 7.75 17.64
CA VAL A 158 6.03 7.31 16.34
C VAL A 158 6.57 5.89 16.49
N SER A 159 6.18 5.01 15.57
CA SER A 159 6.69 3.64 15.52
C SER A 159 7.25 3.33 14.14
N ALA A 160 8.33 2.54 14.10
CA ALA A 160 9.06 2.18 12.91
C ALA A 160 9.45 0.71 12.94
N ASN A 161 9.21 0.02 11.84
CA ASN A 161 9.72 -1.33 11.64
C ASN A 161 11.08 -1.26 10.95
N LEU A 162 12.13 -1.58 11.70
CA LEU A 162 13.48 -1.44 11.17
C LEU A 162 13.78 -2.43 10.06
N VAL A 163 13.09 -3.57 10.00
CA VAL A 163 13.24 -4.51 8.87
C VAL A 163 12.71 -3.87 7.60
N SER A 164 11.52 -3.27 7.64
CA SER A 164 10.95 -2.58 6.48
C SER A 164 11.80 -1.38 6.05
N GLU A 165 12.16 -0.51 6.99
CA GLU A 165 12.99 0.68 6.73
C GLU A 165 14.39 0.32 6.20
N SER A 166 14.91 -0.87 6.53
CA SER A 166 16.19 -1.38 6.00
C SER A 166 16.04 -2.03 4.63
N SER A 167 15.02 -2.87 4.43
CA SER A 167 14.86 -3.68 3.21
C SER A 167 14.32 -2.88 2.02
N ILE A 168 13.59 -1.78 2.24
CA ILE A 168 13.10 -0.92 1.14
C ILE A 168 14.27 -0.31 0.33
N PRO A 169 15.25 0.37 0.96
CA PRO A 169 16.43 0.89 0.26
C PRO A 169 17.47 -0.20 -0.05
N ASN A 170 17.43 -1.35 0.64
CA ASN A 170 18.38 -2.46 0.44
C ASN A 170 17.67 -3.81 0.19
N PRO A 171 17.08 -4.04 -1.01
CA PRO A 171 16.24 -5.22 -1.27
C PRO A 171 16.95 -6.58 -1.14
N THR A 172 18.27 -6.60 -1.28
CA THR A 172 19.12 -7.79 -1.19
C THR A 172 19.79 -7.95 0.17
N LEU A 173 19.45 -7.11 1.15
CA LEU A 173 20.00 -7.17 2.49
C LEU A 173 19.58 -8.48 3.18
N SER A 174 20.56 -9.29 3.57
CA SER A 174 20.34 -10.39 4.51
C SER A 174 20.15 -9.82 5.92
N LEU A 175 19.05 -10.19 6.58
CA LEU A 175 18.76 -9.77 7.94
C LEU A 175 19.63 -10.51 8.98
N ALA A 176 20.08 -11.71 8.66
CA ALA A 176 20.89 -12.53 9.54
C ALA A 176 22.22 -11.84 9.87
N GLY A 177 22.46 -11.57 11.15
CA GLY A 177 23.65 -10.85 11.64
C GLY A 177 23.71 -9.37 11.28
N ALA A 178 22.72 -8.82 10.56
CA ALA A 178 22.61 -7.39 10.33
C ALA A 178 21.99 -6.69 11.56
N ARG A 179 22.38 -5.44 11.80
CA ARG A 179 21.90 -4.66 12.95
C ARG A 179 21.86 -3.17 12.65
N ILE A 180 20.89 -2.48 13.24
CA ILE A 180 20.89 -1.02 13.32
C ILE A 180 21.88 -0.61 14.41
N THR A 181 22.77 0.31 14.05
CA THR A 181 23.85 0.80 14.90
C THR A 181 23.68 2.26 15.32
N ARG A 182 22.83 3.00 14.61
CA ARG A 182 22.62 4.43 14.89
C ARG A 182 21.19 4.85 14.62
N ILE A 183 20.64 5.64 15.54
CA ILE A 183 19.40 6.39 15.40
C ILE A 183 19.76 7.87 15.27
N ALA A 184 19.15 8.59 14.33
CA ALA A 184 19.16 10.04 14.32
C ALA A 184 17.74 10.58 14.40
N LEU A 185 17.57 11.59 15.24
CA LEU A 185 16.41 12.45 15.24
C LEU A 185 16.85 13.80 14.68
N TYR A 186 16.10 14.37 13.75
CA TYR A 186 16.46 15.64 13.14
C TYR A 186 15.30 16.62 13.21
N LEU A 187 15.65 17.89 13.34
CA LEU A 187 14.75 19.02 13.13
C LEU A 187 15.20 19.76 11.89
N GLU A 188 14.25 20.22 11.10
CA GLU A 188 14.50 21.01 9.92
C GLU A 188 13.57 22.23 9.85
N ALA A 189 14.14 23.33 9.38
CA ALA A 189 13.45 24.57 9.10
C ALA A 189 13.48 24.81 7.59
N ALA A 190 12.30 25.06 7.01
CA ALA A 190 12.18 25.48 5.62
C ALA A 190 12.85 26.87 5.42
N PRO A 191 13.14 27.28 4.17
CA PRO A 191 13.62 28.62 3.88
C PRO A 191 12.78 29.70 4.56
N LEU A 192 13.45 30.71 5.11
CA LEU A 192 12.89 31.87 5.82
C LEU A 192 12.20 31.57 7.15
N VAL A 193 12.07 30.30 7.55
CA VAL A 193 11.62 29.93 8.90
C VAL A 193 12.74 30.24 9.88
N SER A 194 12.41 30.99 10.93
CA SER A 194 13.36 31.39 11.96
C SER A 194 12.67 31.48 13.33
N GLY A 195 13.47 31.40 14.39
CA GLY A 195 12.97 31.45 15.76
C GLY A 195 13.54 30.35 16.64
N THR A 196 12.98 30.24 17.84
CA THR A 196 13.35 29.20 18.81
C THR A 196 12.34 28.07 18.73
N PHE A 197 12.85 26.84 18.63
CA PHE A 197 12.04 25.64 18.58
C PHE A 197 12.61 24.57 19.51
N SER A 198 11.78 23.58 19.84
CA SER A 198 12.18 22.45 20.65
C SER A 198 11.67 21.11 20.14
N MET A 199 12.39 20.06 20.51
CA MET A 199 12.00 18.66 20.42
C MET A 199 12.20 18.04 21.80
N HIS A 200 11.17 17.35 22.29
CA HIS A 200 11.24 16.51 23.47
C HIS A 200 10.98 15.06 23.06
N VAL A 201 11.85 14.16 23.51
CA VAL A 201 11.78 12.73 23.22
C VAL A 201 11.69 11.97 24.54
N SER A 202 10.78 11.01 24.59
CA SER A 202 10.57 10.12 25.72
C SER A 202 10.26 8.71 25.22
N ASN A 203 10.33 7.71 26.10
CA ASN A 203 9.91 6.34 25.80
C ASN A 203 10.53 5.73 24.52
N LEU A 204 11.78 6.07 24.21
CA LEU A 204 12.50 5.47 23.07
C LEU A 204 12.86 4.02 23.42
N ARG A 205 12.25 3.08 22.72
CA ARG A 205 12.42 1.64 22.96
C ARG A 205 12.31 0.84 21.67
N ALA A 206 12.83 -0.38 21.69
CA ALA A 206 12.62 -1.36 20.66
C ALA A 206 11.96 -2.61 21.25
N ASN A 207 10.94 -3.11 20.56
CA ASN A 207 10.25 -4.35 20.86
C ASN A 207 10.58 -5.39 19.80
N SER A 208 10.68 -6.66 20.17
CA SER A 208 10.68 -7.74 19.19
C SER A 208 9.27 -7.96 18.62
N VAL A 209 9.15 -8.82 17.60
CA VAL A 209 7.85 -9.26 17.08
C VAL A 209 7.52 -10.66 17.60
N LEU A 210 6.28 -10.87 18.03
CA LEU A 210 5.72 -12.20 18.26
C LEU A 210 4.92 -12.61 17.03
N MET A 211 5.26 -13.78 16.49
CA MET A 211 4.60 -14.35 15.31
C MET A 211 4.00 -15.71 15.65
N THR A 212 2.71 -15.86 15.42
CA THR A 212 1.98 -17.13 15.50
C THR A 212 1.74 -17.63 14.08
N LYS A 213 2.49 -18.65 13.68
CA LYS A 213 2.35 -19.25 12.34
C LYS A 213 1.19 -20.26 12.31
N ALA A 214 0.40 -20.21 11.26
CA ALA A 214 -0.57 -21.23 10.91
C ALA A 214 -0.20 -21.85 9.55
N SER A 215 -0.37 -23.17 9.45
CA SER A 215 -0.18 -23.93 8.21
C SER A 215 -1.41 -23.94 7.30
N SER A 216 -2.50 -23.31 7.73
CA SER A 216 -3.73 -23.12 6.97
C SER A 216 -3.88 -21.66 6.55
N ASN A 217 -4.88 -21.39 5.70
CA ASN A 217 -5.34 -20.04 5.38
C ASN A 217 -6.19 -19.41 6.50
N GLU A 218 -6.16 -19.97 7.71
CA GLU A 218 -6.93 -19.55 8.87
C GLU A 218 -6.05 -19.43 10.10
N VAL A 219 -6.31 -18.43 10.92
CA VAL A 219 -5.66 -18.28 12.22
C VAL A 219 -6.62 -17.68 13.25
N SER A 220 -6.51 -18.14 14.49
CA SER A 220 -7.25 -17.65 15.65
C SER A 220 -6.30 -17.31 16.77
N GLY A 221 -6.62 -16.28 17.56
CA GLY A 221 -5.75 -15.72 18.60
C GLY A 221 -5.93 -14.20 18.65
N ASN A 222 -5.13 -13.49 19.44
CA ASN A 222 -5.28 -12.05 19.59
C ASN A 222 -4.13 -11.34 18.86
N PHE A 223 -4.44 -10.80 17.69
CA PHE A 223 -3.43 -10.22 16.79
C PHE A 223 -3.73 -8.76 16.50
N THR A 224 -2.67 -7.95 16.41
CA THR A 224 -2.78 -6.58 15.90
C THR A 224 -2.57 -6.52 14.40
N VAL A 225 -1.85 -7.49 13.82
CA VAL A 225 -1.67 -7.62 12.37
C VAL A 225 -1.76 -9.08 11.95
N LEU A 226 -2.23 -9.31 10.73
CA LEU A 226 -2.16 -10.58 10.04
C LEU A 226 -1.34 -10.45 8.76
N VAL A 227 -0.55 -11.46 8.48
CA VAL A 227 0.27 -11.56 7.28
C VAL A 227 -0.02 -12.88 6.59
N ALA A 228 -0.54 -12.84 5.37
CA ALA A 228 -0.56 -13.97 4.47
C ALA A 228 0.60 -13.82 3.49
N ASP A 229 1.57 -14.74 3.56
CA ASP A 229 2.66 -14.84 2.60
C ASP A 229 2.14 -15.54 1.34
N LEU A 230 2.17 -14.82 0.22
CA LEU A 230 1.64 -15.26 -1.07
C LEU A 230 2.74 -15.77 -2.00
N GLY A 231 3.94 -16.03 -1.45
CA GLY A 231 5.07 -16.54 -2.22
C GLY A 231 5.79 -15.43 -3.01
N PRO A 232 6.55 -15.79 -4.06
CA PRO A 232 7.47 -14.88 -4.74
C PRO A 232 6.85 -13.55 -5.18
N SER A 233 7.66 -12.48 -5.16
CA SER A 233 7.22 -11.15 -5.59
C SER A 233 6.88 -11.15 -7.09
N ILE A 234 5.63 -10.79 -7.44
CA ILE A 234 5.20 -10.68 -8.84
C ILE A 234 5.50 -9.25 -9.32
N ALA A 235 6.70 -9.05 -9.87
CA ALA A 235 7.24 -7.70 -10.16
C ALA A 235 7.16 -7.27 -11.63
N THR A 236 6.70 -8.12 -12.56
CA THR A 236 6.89 -7.88 -13.99
C THR A 236 5.83 -6.99 -14.65
N GLN A 237 4.71 -6.70 -13.98
CA GLN A 237 3.58 -5.97 -14.56
C GLN A 237 3.11 -4.85 -13.63
N LYS A 238 2.57 -3.76 -14.21
CA LYS A 238 2.02 -2.66 -13.42
C LYS A 238 0.73 -3.12 -12.73
N LEU A 239 0.70 -3.08 -11.40
CA LEU A 239 -0.48 -3.45 -10.62
C LEU A 239 -1.66 -2.51 -10.95
N TYR A 240 -2.85 -3.07 -11.16
CA TYR A 240 -4.09 -2.34 -11.37
C TYR A 240 -4.95 -2.33 -10.10
N GLN A 241 -5.29 -3.50 -9.57
CA GLN A 241 -6.11 -3.66 -8.37
C GLN A 241 -5.92 -5.05 -7.75
N VAL A 242 -6.21 -5.18 -6.46
CA VAL A 242 -6.25 -6.47 -5.76
C VAL A 242 -7.61 -6.63 -5.09
N PHE A 243 -8.27 -7.76 -5.32
CA PHE A 243 -9.49 -8.15 -4.61
C PHE A 243 -9.16 -9.22 -3.58
N VAL A 244 -9.66 -9.05 -2.37
CA VAL A 244 -9.40 -9.96 -1.26
C VAL A 244 -10.73 -10.35 -0.63
N GLY A 245 -11.10 -11.62 -0.71
CA GLY A 245 -12.20 -12.17 0.06
C GLY A 245 -11.67 -12.74 1.37
N LEU A 246 -12.13 -12.22 2.50
CA LEU A 246 -11.66 -12.60 3.84
C LEU A 246 -12.82 -12.80 4.79
N ASP A 247 -12.68 -13.71 5.75
CA ASP A 247 -13.49 -13.73 6.97
C ASP A 247 -12.68 -13.15 8.13
N ILE A 248 -13.27 -12.23 8.89
CA ILE A 248 -12.59 -11.61 10.02
C ILE A 248 -13.54 -11.40 11.19
N LYS A 249 -13.04 -11.67 12.41
CA LYS A 249 -13.68 -11.32 13.67
C LYS A 249 -12.65 -10.70 14.62
N GLY A 250 -13.14 -9.96 15.59
CA GLY A 250 -12.30 -9.29 16.56
C GLY A 250 -13.09 -8.72 17.72
N SER A 251 -12.46 -7.78 18.41
CA SER A 251 -13.16 -6.94 19.38
C SER A 251 -14.30 -6.14 18.72
N THR A 252 -15.21 -5.63 19.54
CA THR A 252 -16.39 -4.88 19.08
C THR A 252 -16.06 -3.56 18.38
N ASP A 253 -14.89 -3.00 18.67
CA ASP A 253 -14.34 -1.78 18.09
C ASP A 253 -13.31 -2.05 16.97
N LEU A 254 -13.19 -3.30 16.50
CA LEU A 254 -12.20 -3.67 15.48
C LEU A 254 -12.43 -2.86 14.20
N SER A 255 -11.44 -2.04 13.86
CA SER A 255 -11.28 -1.46 12.52
C SER A 255 -9.93 -1.86 11.97
N TYR A 256 -9.85 -2.10 10.66
CA TYR A 256 -8.64 -2.63 10.03
C TYR A 256 -8.43 -2.09 8.62
N VAL A 257 -7.20 -2.16 8.14
CA VAL A 257 -6.82 -1.79 6.78
C VAL A 257 -6.02 -2.93 6.14
N PRO A 258 -6.48 -3.47 4.99
CA PRO A 258 -5.70 -4.41 4.21
C PRO A 258 -4.71 -3.69 3.30
N TYR A 259 -3.51 -4.24 3.18
CA TYR A 259 -2.43 -3.81 2.33
C TYR A 259 -1.92 -5.00 1.52
N PHE A 260 -1.55 -4.75 0.28
CA PHE A 260 -0.82 -5.70 -0.55
C PHE A 260 0.62 -5.18 -0.67
N THR A 261 1.59 -5.99 -0.25
CA THR A 261 3.01 -5.65 -0.30
C THR A 261 3.72 -6.51 -1.34
N THR A 262 4.71 -5.92 -2.01
CA THR A 262 5.67 -6.64 -2.86
C THR A 262 7.06 -6.41 -2.28
N GLY A 263 7.61 -7.46 -1.66
CA GLY A 263 8.70 -7.33 -0.71
C GLY A 263 8.32 -6.39 0.45
N ALA A 264 9.24 -5.52 0.84
CA ALA A 264 9.02 -4.55 1.92
C ALA A 264 8.14 -3.34 1.55
N LYS A 265 7.73 -3.19 0.29
CA LYS A 265 6.99 -2.00 -0.19
C LYS A 265 5.49 -2.28 -0.27
N VAL A 266 4.67 -1.29 0.12
CA VAL A 266 3.23 -1.30 -0.12
C VAL A 266 2.98 -1.05 -1.60
N ALA A 267 2.30 -1.98 -2.27
CA ALA A 267 1.95 -1.93 -3.68
C ALA A 267 0.48 -1.56 -3.92
N ALA A 268 -0.41 -1.89 -2.97
CA ALA A 268 -1.78 -1.40 -2.94
C ALA A 268 -2.31 -1.34 -1.50
N GLN A 269 -3.29 -0.46 -1.29
CA GLN A 269 -3.95 -0.27 0.00
C GLN A 269 -5.46 -0.29 -0.21
N GLY A 270 -6.20 -0.84 0.75
CA GLY A 270 -7.67 -0.78 0.78
C GLY A 270 -8.19 0.29 1.73
N TYR A 271 -9.51 0.40 1.81
CA TYR A 271 -10.19 1.26 2.77
C TYR A 271 -9.97 0.83 4.22
N THR A 272 -10.39 1.68 5.16
CA THR A 272 -10.56 1.24 6.55
C THR A 272 -11.93 0.56 6.67
N TYR A 273 -11.92 -0.71 7.05
CA TYR A 273 -13.10 -1.53 7.24
C TYR A 273 -13.40 -1.66 8.73
N VAL A 274 -14.68 -1.84 9.06
CA VAL A 274 -15.17 -2.12 10.41
C VAL A 274 -15.93 -3.44 10.35
N THR A 275 -15.77 -4.29 11.37
CA THR A 275 -16.47 -5.58 11.41
C THR A 275 -17.98 -5.39 11.45
N LYS A 276 -18.70 -6.24 10.71
CA LYS A 276 -20.16 -6.23 10.65
C LYS A 276 -20.69 -7.32 11.58
N VAL A 277 -21.76 -7.03 12.32
CA VAL A 277 -22.38 -8.00 13.24
C VAL A 277 -23.00 -9.18 12.48
N ALA A 278 -23.56 -8.93 11.29
CA ALA A 278 -24.30 -9.93 10.53
C ALA A 278 -23.42 -10.90 9.71
N THR A 279 -22.18 -10.53 9.42
CA THR A 279 -21.29 -11.33 8.58
C THR A 279 -19.83 -11.09 8.94
N THR A 280 -19.05 -12.16 8.88
CA THR A 280 -17.60 -12.15 9.03
C THR A 280 -16.90 -11.90 7.70
N TYR A 281 -17.60 -12.21 6.61
CA TYR A 281 -17.08 -12.13 5.27
C TYR A 281 -17.05 -10.67 4.79
N GLU A 282 -15.91 -10.26 4.27
CA GLU A 282 -15.67 -8.99 3.60
C GLU A 282 -14.98 -9.23 2.25
N LEU A 283 -15.38 -8.47 1.23
CA LEU A 283 -14.66 -8.39 -0.04
C LEU A 283 -13.97 -7.03 -0.10
N ALA A 284 -12.66 -7.02 0.14
CA ALA A 284 -11.86 -5.81 0.12
C ALA A 284 -11.28 -5.55 -1.28
N LEU A 285 -11.42 -4.31 -1.74
CA LEU A 285 -10.70 -3.78 -2.90
C LEU A 285 -9.48 -2.98 -2.41
N LEU A 286 -8.31 -3.30 -2.95
CA LEU A 286 -7.07 -2.58 -2.72
C LEU A 286 -6.59 -1.97 -4.04
N SER A 287 -6.15 -0.72 -4.00
CA SER A 287 -5.67 0.01 -5.18
C SER A 287 -4.30 0.66 -4.96
N PRO A 288 -3.39 0.64 -5.95
CA PRO A 288 -2.15 1.42 -5.92
C PRO A 288 -2.39 2.94 -5.79
N LEU A 289 -3.54 3.43 -6.25
CA LEU A 289 -3.89 4.86 -6.19
C LEU A 289 -4.35 5.30 -4.80
N GLN A 290 -4.61 4.35 -3.90
CA GLN A 290 -5.13 4.61 -2.55
C GLN A 290 -4.06 4.57 -1.46
N ILE A 291 -2.78 4.36 -1.83
CA ILE A 291 -1.68 4.29 -0.87
C ILE A 291 -1.50 5.67 -0.23
N ASN A 292 -1.83 5.75 1.06
CA ASN A 292 -1.66 6.94 1.87
C ASN A 292 -1.01 6.66 3.23
N SER A 293 -0.79 5.38 3.56
CA SER A 293 -0.11 4.94 4.76
C SER A 293 0.60 3.61 4.54
N SER A 294 1.47 3.24 5.48
CA SER A 294 2.15 1.94 5.51
C SER A 294 1.79 1.17 6.78
N PRO A 295 1.62 -0.16 6.71
CA PRO A 295 1.44 -0.96 7.91
C PRO A 295 2.74 -0.97 8.74
N LEU A 296 2.61 -1.09 10.06
CA LEU A 296 3.76 -1.25 10.94
C LEU A 296 4.50 -2.57 10.70
N PHE A 297 3.86 -3.58 10.10
CA PHE A 297 4.48 -4.86 9.81
C PHE A 297 4.42 -5.13 8.30
N ALA A 298 5.54 -4.98 7.60
CA ALA A 298 5.58 -5.19 6.14
C ALA A 298 5.89 -6.66 5.81
N GLY A 299 4.95 -7.56 6.13
CA GLY A 299 4.95 -8.96 5.71
C GLY A 299 6.33 -9.66 5.64
N ASN A 300 6.51 -10.53 4.64
CA ASN A 300 7.82 -11.08 4.30
C ASN A 300 8.48 -10.17 3.24
N VAL A 301 9.64 -9.61 3.58
CA VAL A 301 10.34 -8.62 2.73
C VAL A 301 10.88 -9.15 1.41
N HIS A 302 10.86 -10.48 1.21
CA HIS A 302 11.29 -11.13 -0.03
C HIS A 302 10.13 -11.70 -0.85
N SER A 303 8.89 -11.52 -0.40
CA SER A 303 7.71 -12.15 -0.99
C SER A 303 6.59 -11.13 -1.24
N SER A 304 5.55 -11.51 -1.98
CA SER A 304 4.29 -10.76 -1.98
C SER A 304 3.51 -11.14 -0.72
N SER A 305 2.89 -10.18 -0.05
CA SER A 305 2.07 -10.49 1.12
C SER A 305 0.77 -9.68 1.13
N LEU A 306 -0.29 -10.30 1.64
CA LEU A 306 -1.44 -9.57 2.15
C LEU A 306 -1.19 -9.28 3.62
N VAL A 307 -1.25 -8.01 4.01
CA VAL A 307 -1.13 -7.56 5.40
C VAL A 307 -2.44 -6.93 5.82
N VAL A 308 -3.08 -7.47 6.86
CA VAL A 308 -4.29 -6.88 7.44
C VAL A 308 -3.93 -6.30 8.81
N SER A 309 -3.89 -4.97 8.90
CA SER A 309 -3.49 -4.27 10.13
C SER A 309 -4.71 -3.73 10.86
N ALA A 310 -4.87 -4.09 12.13
CA ALA A 310 -5.83 -3.44 13.01
C ALA A 310 -5.41 -1.98 13.23
N LYS A 311 -6.38 -1.06 13.17
CA LYS A 311 -6.24 0.35 13.57
C LYS A 311 -6.75 0.57 14.99
N THR A 312 -7.84 -0.11 15.33
CA THR A 312 -8.45 -0.16 16.66
C THR A 312 -8.84 -1.60 16.94
N GLY A 313 -8.90 -1.97 18.22
CA GLY A 313 -9.25 -3.33 18.60
C GLY A 313 -8.20 -4.39 18.25
N GLU A 314 -8.62 -5.64 18.33
CA GLU A 314 -7.79 -6.83 18.05
C GLU A 314 -8.52 -7.78 17.12
N ILE A 315 -7.75 -8.49 16.29
CA ILE A 315 -8.27 -9.54 15.40
C ILE A 315 -8.23 -10.85 16.17
N SER A 316 -9.40 -11.46 16.37
CA SER A 316 -9.58 -12.71 17.12
C SER A 316 -9.60 -13.95 16.22
N PHE A 317 -10.02 -13.76 14.96
CA PHE A 317 -10.13 -14.78 13.94
C PHE A 317 -9.93 -14.18 12.56
N PHE A 318 -9.23 -14.90 11.70
CA PHE A 318 -9.13 -14.55 10.29
C PHE A 318 -9.02 -15.79 9.41
N ARG A 319 -9.68 -15.74 8.25
CA ARG A 319 -9.51 -16.71 7.17
C ARG A 319 -9.41 -15.97 5.84
N LEU A 320 -8.40 -16.30 5.05
CA LEU A 320 -8.26 -15.81 3.68
C LEU A 320 -8.97 -16.75 2.72
N ASN A 321 -10.07 -16.28 2.12
CA ASN A 321 -10.90 -17.09 1.22
C ASN A 321 -10.49 -16.96 -0.25
N SER A 322 -10.06 -15.78 -0.68
CA SER A 322 -9.61 -15.55 -2.06
C SER A 322 -8.72 -14.32 -2.16
N ILE A 323 -7.80 -14.31 -3.12
CA ILE A 323 -7.04 -13.13 -3.50
C ILE A 323 -6.78 -13.11 -5.00
N SER A 324 -7.34 -12.10 -5.67
CA SER A 324 -7.21 -11.90 -7.11
C SER A 324 -6.39 -10.64 -7.36
N ILE A 325 -5.22 -10.81 -7.97
CA ILE A 325 -4.26 -9.75 -8.25
C ILE A 325 -4.36 -9.42 -9.73
N ARG A 326 -4.81 -8.21 -10.06
CA ARG A 326 -4.98 -7.75 -11.44
C ARG A 326 -3.90 -6.77 -11.83
N PHE A 327 -3.29 -7.00 -12.97
CA PHE A 327 -2.28 -6.14 -13.57
C PHE A 327 -2.83 -5.50 -14.84
N PHE A 328 -2.31 -4.32 -15.18
CA PHE A 328 -2.53 -3.76 -16.51
C PHE A 328 -1.95 -4.70 -17.57
N SER A 329 -2.67 -4.87 -18.69
CA SER A 329 -2.22 -5.72 -19.80
C SER A 329 -0.82 -5.31 -20.27
N THR A 330 0.09 -6.30 -20.36
CA THR A 330 1.41 -6.14 -20.96
C THR A 330 1.41 -6.39 -22.46
N GLN A 331 0.27 -6.68 -23.07
CA GLN A 331 0.19 -6.65 -24.52
C GLN A 331 0.40 -5.18 -24.90
N SER A 332 1.56 -4.86 -25.51
CA SER A 332 1.59 -3.76 -26.48
C SER A 332 0.31 -3.92 -27.27
N PRO A 333 -0.49 -2.85 -27.50
CA PRO A 333 -1.52 -2.97 -28.52
C PRO A 333 -0.75 -3.55 -29.70
N ARG A 334 -1.08 -4.79 -30.12
CA ARG A 334 -0.66 -5.22 -31.45
C ARG A 334 -1.00 -3.98 -32.26
N SER A 335 -0.06 -3.48 -33.04
CA SER A 335 -0.45 -2.70 -34.19
C SER A 335 -1.45 -3.61 -34.90
N ALA A 336 -2.73 -3.50 -34.53
CA ALA A 336 -3.84 -3.96 -35.26
C ALA A 336 -3.82 -2.96 -36.40
N SER A 337 -2.84 -3.14 -37.31
CA SER A 337 -3.18 -3.09 -38.70
C SER A 337 -4.32 -4.10 -38.79
N LEU A 338 -5.54 -3.58 -38.63
CA LEU A 338 -6.70 -4.24 -39.15
C LEU A 338 -6.26 -4.65 -40.55
N ASP A 339 -6.17 -5.96 -40.78
CA ASP A 339 -5.87 -6.48 -42.10
C ASP A 339 -6.77 -5.69 -43.09
N PRO A 340 -6.21 -5.17 -44.21
CA PRO A 340 -6.99 -4.46 -45.22
C PRO A 340 -8.31 -5.16 -45.59
N THR A 341 -8.36 -6.48 -45.51
CA THR A 341 -9.60 -7.27 -45.68
C THR A 341 -10.56 -7.06 -44.52
N THR A 342 -10.14 -7.29 -43.28
CA THR A 342 -10.96 -7.08 -42.06
C THR A 342 -11.46 -5.63 -41.91
N SER A 343 -10.63 -4.63 -42.24
CA SER A 343 -11.04 -3.21 -42.22
C SER A 343 -12.06 -2.88 -43.30
N ARG A 344 -11.87 -3.39 -44.52
CA ARG A 344 -12.83 -3.23 -45.61
C ARG A 344 -14.15 -3.93 -45.32
N ASP A 345 -14.10 -5.11 -44.71
CA ASP A 345 -15.30 -5.85 -44.30
C ASP A 345 -16.04 -5.12 -43.19
N LEU A 346 -15.34 -4.55 -42.20
CA LEU A 346 -15.94 -3.69 -41.17
C LEU A 346 -16.57 -2.42 -41.75
N VAL A 347 -15.89 -1.73 -42.67
CA VAL A 347 -16.43 -0.51 -43.31
C VAL A 347 -17.64 -0.84 -44.18
N PHE A 348 -17.56 -1.91 -44.98
CA PHE A 348 -18.69 -2.37 -45.80
C PHE A 348 -19.87 -2.76 -44.90
N TYR A 349 -19.61 -3.48 -43.82
CA TYR A 349 -20.61 -3.87 -42.84
C TYR A 349 -21.27 -2.67 -42.15
N PHE A 350 -20.49 -1.69 -41.67
CA PHE A 350 -21.01 -0.46 -41.09
C PHE A 350 -21.84 0.34 -42.10
N PHE A 351 -21.43 0.39 -43.37
CA PHE A 351 -22.18 1.09 -44.41
C PHE A 351 -23.52 0.42 -44.71
N VAL A 352 -23.55 -0.91 -44.84
CA VAL A 352 -24.79 -1.66 -45.02
C VAL A 352 -25.70 -1.52 -43.80
N PHE A 353 -25.13 -1.56 -42.59
CA PHE A 353 -25.89 -1.58 -41.35
C PHE A 353 -26.44 -0.20 -40.93
N LEU A 354 -25.66 0.87 -41.11
CA LEU A 354 -26.05 2.23 -40.73
C LEU A 354 -26.87 2.94 -41.81
N PHE A 355 -26.73 2.55 -43.08
CA PHE A 355 -27.36 3.29 -44.18
C PHE A 355 -28.32 2.43 -45.00
N ILE A 356 -27.93 1.22 -45.42
CA ILE A 356 -28.76 0.41 -46.33
C ILE A 356 -29.95 -0.23 -45.61
N ILE A 357 -29.72 -0.89 -44.47
CA ILE A 357 -30.78 -1.54 -43.70
C ILE A 357 -31.82 -0.52 -43.20
N PRO A 358 -31.45 0.63 -42.62
CA PRO A 358 -32.42 1.65 -42.21
C PRO A 358 -33.21 2.23 -43.38
N ALA A 359 -32.56 2.50 -44.53
CA ALA A 359 -33.25 2.98 -45.72
C ALA A 359 -34.24 1.94 -46.28
N ALA A 360 -33.85 0.66 -46.33
CA ALA A 360 -34.72 -0.43 -46.76
C ALA A 360 -35.91 -0.63 -45.80
N MET A 361 -35.68 -0.49 -44.48
CA MET A 361 -36.72 -0.56 -43.46
C MET A 361 -37.70 0.60 -43.57
N VAL A 362 -37.21 1.83 -43.77
CA VAL A 362 -38.07 3.01 -44.01
C VAL A 362 -38.89 2.82 -45.29
N ALA A 363 -38.29 2.33 -46.38
CA ALA A 363 -39.01 2.05 -47.62
C ALA A 363 -40.09 0.97 -47.45
N LEU A 364 -39.81 -0.09 -46.69
CA LEU A 364 -40.76 -1.16 -46.37
C LEU A 364 -41.92 -0.64 -45.52
N VAL A 365 -41.63 0.17 -44.49
CA VAL A 365 -42.64 0.78 -43.63
C VAL A 365 -43.52 1.74 -44.42
N VAL A 366 -42.93 2.63 -45.22
CA VAL A 366 -43.67 3.58 -46.08
C VAL A 366 -44.55 2.85 -47.08
N LYS A 367 -44.06 1.77 -47.72
CA LYS A 367 -44.86 0.98 -48.67
C LYS A 367 -46.06 0.30 -48.00
N VAL A 368 -45.86 -0.30 -46.83
CA VAL A 368 -46.94 -0.94 -46.06
C VAL A 368 -48.02 0.07 -45.64
N PHE A 369 -47.65 1.29 -45.25
CA PHE A 369 -48.60 2.36 -44.92
C PHE A 369 -49.29 2.99 -46.15
N LYS A 370 -48.65 2.95 -47.33
CA LYS A 370 -49.22 3.48 -48.58
C LYS A 370 -50.23 2.54 -49.23
N ASP A 371 -50.03 1.23 -49.06
CA ASP A 371 -50.96 0.17 -49.48
C ASP A 371 -52.14 -0.01 -48.49
N GLU A 372 -52.21 0.81 -47.42
CA GLU A 372 -53.32 0.86 -46.43
C GLU A 372 -54.40 1.92 -46.76
N HIS A 373 -54.32 2.60 -47.92
CA HIS A 373 -55.35 3.53 -48.42
C HIS A 373 -56.10 3.00 -49.64
#